data_AF-A0AAD4M896-F1
#
_entry.id   AF-A0AAD4M896-F1
#
_cell.length_a   1.000
_cell.length_b   1.000
_cell.length_c   1.000
_cell.angle_alpha   90.00
_cell.angle_beta   90.00
_cell.angle_gamma   90.00
#
_symmetry.space_group_name_H-M   'P 1'
#
loop_
_entity.id
_entity.type
_entity.pdbx_description
1 polymer ?
#
loop_
_entity_poly.entity_id
_entity_poly.type
_entity_poly.pdbx_seq_one_letter_code
_entity_poly.pdbx_strand_id
1 'polypeptide(L)'
;MSNPPSTKLILQLYASMLRTSRSFSSYNFREYFLRRTRNTFREIQREEDPARIIALYDASVKELTALKRSAIVNQLYGGWTLAVEKQKLPAEHSNS
;
A
#
# COMPACT_ATOMS: atom_id res chain seq x y z
N MET A 1 17.58 -2.92 25.67
CA MET A 1 16.69 -1.96 24.98
C MET A 1 16.67 -2.34 23.52
N SER A 2 15.49 -2.50 22.90
CA SER A 2 15.38 -2.77 21.47
C SER A 2 15.75 -1.52 20.68
N ASN A 3 16.71 -1.62 19.78
CA ASN A 3 17.07 -0.50 18.91
C ASN A 3 15.97 -0.26 17.88
N PRO A 4 15.70 1.01 17.49
CA PRO A 4 14.75 1.31 16.44
C PRO A 4 15.16 0.66 15.11
N PRO A 5 14.19 0.27 14.26
CA PRO A 5 14.48 -0.33 12.96
C PRO A 5 15.31 0.64 12.10
N SER A 6 16.28 0.10 11.37
CA SER A 6 17.08 0.93 10.46
C SER A 6 16.23 1.52 9.33
N THR A 7 16.65 2.67 8.80
CA THR A 7 16.01 3.32 7.66
C THR A 7 15.81 2.37 6.48
N LYS A 8 16.78 1.46 6.24
CA LYS A 8 16.69 0.44 5.19
C LYS A 8 15.50 -0.50 5.41
N LEU A 9 15.28 -0.97 6.64
CA LEU A 9 14.15 -1.85 6.97
C LEU A 9 12.80 -1.13 6.80
N ILE A 10 12.73 0.14 7.21
CA ILE A 10 11.53 0.98 7.03
C ILE A 10 11.22 1.13 5.54
N LEU A 11 12.22 1.46 4.71
CA LEU A 11 12.04 1.59 3.25
C LEU A 11 11.65 0.27 2.57
N GLN A 12 12.21 -0.85 3.00
CA GLN A 12 11.83 -2.18 2.51
C GLN A 12 10.38 -2.53 2.84
N LEU A 13 9.93 -2.18 4.06
CA LEU A 13 8.55 -2.37 4.48
C LEU A 13 7.60 -1.47 3.67
N TYR A 14 7.95 -0.19 3.50
CA TYR A 14 7.20 0.76 2.69
C TYR A 14 7.01 0.27 1.25
N ALA A 15 8.10 -0.14 0.59
CA ALA A 15 8.05 -0.67 -0.77
C ALA A 15 7.19 -1.94 -0.85
N SER A 16 7.25 -2.80 0.16
CA SER A 16 6.43 -4.02 0.22
C SER A 16 4.94 -3.69 0.36
N MET A 17 4.58 -2.76 1.26
CA MET A 17 3.19 -2.31 1.41
C MET A 17 2.69 -1.63 0.15
N LEU A 18 3.47 -0.75 -0.50
CA LEU A 18 3.07 -0.14 -1.77
C LEU A 18 2.84 -1.18 -2.88
N ARG A 19 3.71 -2.20 -2.98
CA ARG A 19 3.53 -3.30 -3.95
C ARG A 19 2.24 -4.08 -3.68
N THR A 20 1.95 -4.40 -2.43
CA THR A 20 0.71 -5.10 -2.06
C THR A 20 -0.52 -4.22 -2.27
N SER A 21 -0.47 -2.92 -1.96
CA SER A 21 -1.58 -1.99 -2.26
C SER A 21 -1.87 -1.93 -3.76
N ARG A 22 -0.85 -1.99 -4.62
CA ARG A 22 -1.02 -1.99 -6.09
C ARG A 22 -1.62 -3.28 -6.64
N SER A 23 -1.54 -4.40 -5.91
CA SER A 23 -2.05 -5.68 -6.39
C SER A 23 -3.56 -5.84 -6.18
N PHE A 24 -4.24 -4.92 -5.49
CA PHE A 24 -5.70 -4.90 -5.43
C PHE A 24 -6.29 -4.65 -6.83
N SER A 25 -7.26 -5.48 -7.22
CA SER A 25 -8.00 -5.33 -8.48
C SER A 25 -8.93 -4.12 -8.40
N SER A 26 -9.66 -3.99 -7.28
CA SER A 26 -10.56 -2.85 -7.02
C SER A 26 -9.80 -1.53 -6.97
N TYR A 27 -10.22 -0.56 -7.77
CA TYR A 27 -9.64 0.79 -7.78
C TYR A 27 -9.70 1.45 -6.41
N ASN A 28 -10.87 1.41 -5.76
CA ASN A 28 -11.09 2.07 -4.47
C ASN A 28 -10.17 1.51 -3.39
N PHE A 29 -10.03 0.19 -3.30
CA PHE A 29 -9.11 -0.43 -2.34
C PHE A 29 -7.65 -0.11 -2.68
N ARG A 30 -7.25 -0.20 -3.95
CA ARG A 30 -5.90 0.14 -4.39
C ARG A 30 -5.52 1.57 -3.99
N GLU A 31 -6.35 2.56 -4.32
CA GLU A 31 -6.08 3.96 -4.01
C GLU A 31 -6.14 4.26 -2.51
N TYR A 32 -7.12 3.68 -1.80
CA TYR A 32 -7.20 3.81 -0.34
C TYR A 32 -5.93 3.31 0.34
N PHE A 33 -5.50 2.09 0.03
CA PHE A 33 -4.32 1.50 0.66
C PHE A 33 -3.02 2.17 0.19
N LEU A 34 -2.95 2.70 -1.03
CA LEU A 34 -1.81 3.52 -1.45
C LEU A 34 -1.70 4.81 -0.62
N ARG A 35 -2.82 5.52 -0.43
CA ARG A 35 -2.87 6.74 0.38
C ARG A 35 -2.55 6.46 1.84
N ARG A 36 -3.16 5.41 2.42
CA ARG A 36 -2.93 5.01 3.81
C ARG A 36 -1.46 4.68 4.05
N THR A 37 -0.85 3.82 3.22
CA THR A 37 0.57 3.48 3.32
C THR A 37 1.45 4.73 3.25
N ARG A 38 1.22 5.65 2.29
CA ARG A 38 1.99 6.90 2.21
C ARG A 38 1.86 7.76 3.47
N ASN A 39 0.67 7.86 4.04
CA ASN A 39 0.43 8.66 5.24
C ASN A 39 1.10 8.03 6.46
N THR A 40 0.96 6.73 6.67
CA THR A 40 1.61 6.00 7.77
C THR A 40 3.13 6.16 7.74
N PHE A 41 3.77 6.05 6.56
CA PHE A 41 5.23 6.17 6.48
C PHE A 41 5.72 7.63 6.58
N ARG A 42 4.88 8.61 6.24
CA ARG A 42 5.17 10.03 6.56
C ARG A 42 5.07 10.31 8.06
N GLU A 43 4.18 9.63 8.78
CA GLU A 43 4.11 9.70 10.24
C GLU A 43 5.38 9.09 10.86
N ILE A 44 5.77 7.89 10.43
CA ILE A 44 7.02 7.25 10.87
C ILE A 44 8.24 8.14 10.60
N GLN A 45 8.29 8.80 9.44
CA GLN A 45 9.39 9.69 9.07
C GLN A 45 9.51 10.93 9.99
N ARG A 46 8.39 11.43 10.52
CA ARG A 46 8.34 12.63 11.36
C ARG A 46 8.42 12.32 12.85
N GLU A 47 8.40 11.04 13.21
CA GLU A 47 8.49 10.61 14.60
C GLU A 47 9.94 10.61 15.06
N GLU A 48 10.18 11.13 16.27
CA GLU A 48 11.50 11.23 16.87
C GLU A 48 11.67 10.26 18.04
N ASP A 49 10.57 9.84 18.67
CA ASP A 49 10.59 8.87 19.76
C ASP A 49 10.91 7.45 19.25
N PRO A 50 12.07 6.86 19.62
CA PRO A 50 12.44 5.51 19.19
C PRO A 50 11.43 4.44 19.59
N ALA A 51 10.78 4.57 20.75
CA ALA A 51 9.79 3.60 21.20
C ALA A 51 8.56 3.62 20.30
N ARG A 52 8.12 4.82 19.89
CA ARG A 52 7.00 4.99 18.97
C ARG A 52 7.33 4.56 17.54
N ILE A 53 8.55 4.79 17.06
CA ILE A 53 9.00 4.26 15.76
C ILE A 53 8.92 2.73 15.74
N ILE A 54 9.38 2.07 16.80
CA ILE A 54 9.30 0.60 16.94
C ILE A 54 7.83 0.15 16.91
N ALA A 55 6.96 0.78 17.70
CA ALA A 55 5.54 0.43 17.75
C ALA A 55 4.84 0.60 16.39
N LEU A 56 5.09 1.71 15.68
CA LEU A 56 4.54 1.98 14.35
C LEU A 56 5.06 1.00 13.30
N TYR A 57 6.35 0.65 13.37
CA TYR A 57 6.95 -0.36 12.50
C TYR A 57 6.30 -1.73 12.70
N ASP A 58 6.21 -2.19 13.95
CA ASP A 58 5.61 -3.49 14.28
C ASP A 58 4.13 -3.56 13.89
N ALA A 59 3.39 -2.47 14.09
CA ALA A 59 2.01 -2.35 13.62
C ALA A 59 1.94 -2.46 12.09
N SER A 60 2.83 -1.79 11.37
CA SER A 60 2.90 -1.82 9.90
C SER A 60 3.29 -3.21 9.37
N VAL A 61 4.14 -3.96 10.07
CA VAL A 61 4.49 -5.35 9.72
C VAL A 61 3.26 -6.27 9.85
N LYS A 62 2.48 -6.12 10.92
CA LYS A 62 1.21 -6.84 11.11
C LYS A 62 0.20 -6.45 10.03
N GLU A 63 0.08 -5.15 9.73
CA GLU A 63 -0.80 -4.63 8.69
C GLU A 63 -0.43 -5.16 7.30
N LEU A 64 0.86 -5.25 6.95
CA LEU A 64 1.30 -5.85 5.69
C LEU A 64 0.79 -7.30 5.53
N THR A 65 0.78 -8.07 6.61
CA THR A 65 0.27 -9.46 6.59
C THR A 65 -1.23 -9.51 6.34
N ALA A 66 -2.00 -8.61 6.96
CA ALA A 66 -3.43 -8.46 6.67
C ALA A 66 -3.66 -7.98 5.23
N LEU A 67 -2.94 -6.96 4.78
CA LEU A 67 -3.04 -6.37 3.45
C LEU A 67 -2.77 -7.41 2.35
N LYS A 68 -1.77 -8.28 2.51
CA LYS A 68 -1.48 -9.38 1.57
C LYS A 68 -2.65 -10.35 1.43
N ARG A 69 -3.25 -10.76 2.55
CA ARG A 69 -4.42 -11.64 2.55
C ARG A 69 -5.61 -10.97 1.87
N SER A 70 -5.88 -9.70 2.21
CA SER A 70 -6.96 -8.92 1.61
C SER A 70 -6.78 -8.73 0.11
N ALA A 71 -5.55 -8.53 -0.36
CA ALA A 71 -5.27 -8.43 -1.79
C ALA A 71 -5.58 -9.73 -2.53
N ILE A 72 -5.21 -10.88 -1.96
CA ILE A 72 -5.52 -12.21 -2.52
C ILE A 72 -7.03 -12.42 -2.59
N VAL A 73 -7.75 -12.17 -1.49
CA VAL A 73 -9.22 -12.28 -1.46
C VAL A 73 -9.86 -11.33 -2.47
N ASN A 74 -9.38 -10.10 -2.57
CA ASN A 74 -9.87 -9.14 -3.55
C ASN A 74 -9.60 -9.57 -5.00
N GLN A 75 -8.49 -10.27 -5.27
CA GLN A 75 -8.24 -10.84 -6.60
C GLN A 75 -9.14 -12.05 -6.89
N LEU A 76 -9.38 -12.91 -5.90
CA LEU A 76 -10.25 -14.09 -6.03
C LEU A 76 -11.70 -13.71 -6.30
N TYR A 77 -12.22 -12.69 -5.60
CA TYR A 77 -13.62 -12.25 -5.70
C TYR A 77 -13.81 -10.99 -6.54
N GLY A 78 -12.74 -10.37 -7.04
CA GLY A 78 -12.77 -9.19 -7.90
C GLY A 78 -13.08 -9.50 -9.37
N GLY A 79 -13.65 -10.67 -9.65
CA GLY A 79 -14.16 -11.03 -10.96
C GLY A 79 -15.33 -10.13 -11.39
N TRP A 80 -15.44 -9.96 -12.71
CA TRP A 80 -16.36 -9.10 -13.47
C TRP A 80 -16.38 -7.65 -12.96
N THR A 81 -15.57 -6.82 -13.62
CA THR A 81 -15.52 -5.38 -13.40
C THR A 81 -16.92 -4.76 -13.52
N LEU A 82 -17.24 -3.84 -12.62
CA LEU A 82 -18.45 -3.02 -12.74
C LEU A 82 -18.42 -2.26 -14.07
N ALA A 83 -19.56 -2.03 -14.71
CA ALA A 83 -19.62 -1.30 -15.99
C ALA A 83 -18.92 0.08 -15.96
N VAL A 84 -18.79 0.66 -14.76
CA VAL A 84 -18.10 1.93 -14.48
C VAL A 84 -16.56 1.83 -14.52
N GLU A 85 -15.98 0.62 -14.49
CA GLU A 85 -14.53 0.40 -14.55
C GLU A 85 -14.00 0.24 -15.99
N LYS A 86 -14.88 0.29 -17.02
CA LYS A 86 -14.46 0.44 -18.42
C LYS A 86 -14.15 1.90 -18.73
N GLN A 87 -13.03 2.43 -18.25
CA GLN A 87 -12.46 3.61 -18.90
C GLN A 87 -10.94 3.52 -19.00
N LYS A 88 -10.50 2.96 -20.13
CA LYS A 88 -9.33 3.44 -20.83
C LYS A 88 -9.61 3.36 -22.33
N LEU A 89 -10.22 4.41 -22.88
CA LEU A 89 -10.07 4.69 -24.30
C LEU A 89 -8.59 4.99 -24.52
N PRO A 90 -7.88 4.29 -25.42
CA PRO A 90 -6.54 4.69 -25.81
C PRO A 90 -6.63 6.09 -26.43
N ALA A 91 -5.71 6.97 -26.04
CA ALA A 91 -5.55 8.24 -26.73
C ALA A 91 -5.15 7.94 -28.18
N GLU A 92 -6.07 8.19 -29.12
CA GLU A 92 -5.73 8.31 -30.52
C GLU A 92 -4.88 9.57 -30.67
N HIS A 93 -3.56 9.40 -30.70
CA HIS A 93 -2.70 10.39 -31.32
C HIS A 93 -2.90 10.27 -32.83
N SER A 94 -3.84 11.06 -33.33
CA SER A 94 -4.00 11.40 -34.74
C SER A 94 -2.68 12.01 -35.25
N ASN A 95 -1.99 11.29 -36.12
CA ASN A 95 -1.05 11.91 -37.03
C ASN A 95 -1.86 12.75 -38.04
N SER A 96 -1.63 14.06 -38.05
CA SER A 96 -1.87 14.95 -39.17
C SER A 96 -0.76 15.97 -39.18
#